data_AF-A0A239PFH3-F1
#
_entry.id   AF-A0A239PFH3-F1
#
_cell.length_a   1.000
_cell.length_b   1.000
_cell.length_c   1.000
_cell.angle_alpha   90.00
_cell.angle_beta   90.00
_cell.angle_gamma   90.00
#
_symmetry.space_group_name_H-M   'P 1'
#
loop_
_entity.id
_entity.type
_entity.pdbx_description
1 polymer ?
#
loop_
_entity_poly.entity_id
_entity_poly.type
_entity_poly.pdbx_seq_one_letter_code
_entity_poly.pdbx_strand_id
1 'polypeptide(L)' 'KRTLIRLAKLRWRVEHDYREVKTGLGLDHYEGRVWQGWHHHTTLVSAAHAFLTLQRLNPKTRAPE' A
#
# COMPACT_ATOMS: atom_id res chain seq x y z
N LYS A 1 -9.94 -20.19 18.14
CA LYS A 1 -10.05 -20.43 16.67
C LYS A 1 -10.31 -19.15 15.86
N ARG A 2 -11.34 -18.34 16.17
CA ARG A 2 -11.66 -17.09 15.42
C ARG A 2 -10.53 -16.03 15.43
N THR A 3 -9.83 -15.86 16.55
CA THR A 3 -8.71 -14.89 16.66
C THR A 3 -7.55 -15.23 15.71
N LEU A 4 -7.15 -16.50 15.64
CA LEU A 4 -6.09 -16.96 14.73
C LEU A 4 -6.48 -16.76 13.26
N ILE A 5 -7.74 -17.03 12.91
CA ILE A 5 -8.25 -16.80 11.55
C ILE A 5 -8.22 -15.30 11.21
N ARG A 6 -8.59 -14.42 12.17
CA ARG A 6 -8.52 -12.96 11.98
C ARG A 6 -7.09 -12.49 11.77
N LEU A 7 -6.15 -12.97 12.59
CA LEU A 7 -4.73 -12.63 12.47
C LEU A 7 -4.14 -13.10 11.14
N ALA A 8 -4.46 -14.32 10.69
CA ALA A 8 -4.01 -14.84 9.41
C ALA A 8 -4.51 -13.98 8.23
N LYS A 9 -5.78 -13.55 8.27
CA LYS A 9 -6.36 -12.64 7.26
C LYS A 9 -5.69 -11.27 7.27
N LEU A 10 -5.39 -10.71 8.45
CA LEU A 10 -4.66 -9.45 8.58
C LEU A 10 -3.26 -9.56 8.01
N ARG A 11 -2.53 -10.65 8.32
CA ARG A 11 -1.20 -10.89 7.77
C ARG A 11 -1.22 -10.95 6.24
N TRP A 12 -2.18 -11.66 5.67
CA TRP A 12 -2.32 -11.74 4.22
C TRP A 12 -2.61 -10.38 3.58
N ARG A 13 -3.45 -9.55 4.21
CA ARG A 13 -3.71 -8.18 3.76
C ARG A 13 -2.42 -7.33 3.80
N VAL A 14 -1.66 -7.38 4.90
CA VAL A 14 -0.39 -6.65 5.01
C VAL A 14 0.61 -7.08 3.93
N GLU A 15 0.73 -8.38 3.66
CA GLU A 15 1.62 -8.87 2.61
C GLU A 15 1.19 -8.42 1.20
N HIS A 16 -0.12 -8.36 0.96
CA HIS A 16 -0.66 -7.86 -0.29
C HIS A 16 -0.39 -6.36 -0.46
N ASP A 17 -0.71 -5.56 0.56
CA ASP A 17 -0.50 -4.12 0.57
C ASP A 17 1.00 -3.80 0.43
N TYR A 18 1.87 -4.57 1.09
CA TYR A 18 3.32 -4.43 0.95
C TYR A 18 3.80 -4.70 -0.48
N ARG A 19 3.28 -5.73 -1.17
CA ARG A 19 3.64 -5.98 -2.58
C ARG A 19 3.18 -4.85 -3.50
N GLU A 20 1.99 -4.30 -3.26
CA GLU A 20 1.46 -3.17 -4.02
C GLU A 20 2.32 -1.91 -3.83
N VAL A 21 2.66 -1.59 -2.58
CA VAL A 21 3.53 -0.45 -2.25
C VAL A 21 4.93 -0.65 -2.81
N LYS A 22 5.48 -1.85 -2.65
CA LYS A 22 6.86 -2.14 -3.05
C LYS A 22 7.02 -2.06 -4.55
N THR A 23 6.32 -2.92 -5.28
CA THR A 23 6.52 -3.12 -6.72
C THR A 23 5.56 -2.31 -7.56
N GLY A 24 4.30 -2.14 -7.11
CA GLY A 24 3.28 -1.40 -7.85
C GLY A 24 3.50 0.11 -7.80
N LEU A 25 3.90 0.64 -6.64
CA LEU A 25 4.15 2.08 -6.44
C LEU A 25 5.63 2.46 -6.46
N GLY A 26 6.53 1.49 -6.61
CA GLY A 26 7.95 1.72 -6.84
C GLY A 26 8.73 2.14 -5.60
N LEU A 27 8.38 1.63 -4.41
CA LEU A 27 9.23 1.83 -3.23
C LEU A 27 10.65 1.30 -3.44
N ASP A 28 10.81 0.23 -4.22
CA ASP A 28 12.10 -0.36 -4.55
C ASP A 28 12.78 0.27 -5.78
N HIS A 29 12.17 1.28 -6.41
CA HIS A 29 12.72 2.00 -7.56
C HIS A 29 13.56 3.23 -7.17
N TYR A 30 13.79 3.48 -5.88
CA TYR A 30 14.62 4.60 -5.44
C TYR A 30 16.11 4.27 -5.60
N GLU A 31 16.79 4.97 -6.52
CA GLU A 31 18.22 4.76 -6.82
C GLU A 31 19.15 5.83 -6.18
N GLY A 32 18.57 6.83 -5.49
CA GLY A 32 19.34 7.88 -4.85
C GLY A 32 20.09 7.41 -3.60
N ARG A 33 21.09 8.20 -3.15
CA ARG A 33 21.92 7.86 -1.98
C ARG A 33 21.83 8.86 -0.82
N VAL A 34 20.84 9.75 -0.86
CA VAL A 34 20.64 10.78 0.16
C VAL A 34 19.43 10.41 1.01
N TRP A 35 19.59 10.44 2.33
CA TRP A 35 18.52 10.13 3.28
C TRP A 35 17.25 10.95 3.06
N GLN A 36 17.39 12.25 2.82
CA GLN A 36 16.25 13.14 2.54
C GLN A 36 15.49 12.73 1.27
N GLY A 37 16.22 12.36 0.21
CA GLY A 37 15.60 11.90 -1.04
C GLY A 37 14.84 10.59 -0.84
N TRP A 38 15.42 9.65 -0.09
CA TRP A 38 14.76 8.39 0.27
C TRP A 38 13.50 8.62 1.10
N HIS A 39 13.56 9.56 2.07
CA HIS A 39 12.43 9.88 2.93
C HIS A 39 11.28 10.54 2.16
N HIS A 40 11.59 11.48 1.26
CA HIS A 40 10.59 12.08 0.37
C HIS A 40 9.95 11.02 -0.53
N HIS A 41 10.75 10.15 -1.15
CA HIS A 41 10.25 9.06 -1.98
C HIS A 41 9.31 8.14 -1.21
N THR A 42 9.73 7.67 -0.04
CA THR A 42 8.93 6.79 0.83
C THR A 42 7.63 7.46 1.27
N THR A 43 7.67 8.77 1.56
CA THR A 43 6.48 9.56 1.93
C THR A 43 5.49 9.66 0.76
N LEU A 44 5.97 9.96 -0.44
CA LEU A 44 5.12 10.06 -1.64
C LEU A 44 4.50 8.70 -2.01
N VAL A 45 5.28 7.63 -1.97
CA VAL A 45 4.79 6.26 -2.20
C VAL A 45 3.72 5.88 -1.16
N SER A 46 3.93 6.23 0.11
CA SER A 46 2.93 6.00 1.18
C SER A 46 1.64 6.81 0.97
N ALA A 47 1.77 8.07 0.53
CA ALA A 47 0.62 8.92 0.22
C ALA A 47 -0.20 8.38 -0.96
N ALA A 48 0.47 7.91 -2.03
CA ALA A 48 -0.18 7.27 -3.17
C ALA A 48 -0.94 6.00 -2.75
N HIS A 49 -0.35 5.16 -1.91
CA HIS A 49 -1.00 3.97 -1.38
C HIS A 49 -2.24 4.32 -0.54
N ALA A 50 -2.14 5.32 0.33
CA ALA A 50 -3.26 5.80 1.13
C ALA A 50 -4.40 6.32 0.23
N PHE A 51 -4.08 7.10 -0.80
CA PHE A 51 -5.06 7.58 -1.78
C PHE A 51 -5.78 6.42 -2.48
N LEU A 52 -5.05 5.45 -3.04
CA LEU A 52 -5.65 4.29 -3.70
C LEU A 52 -6.52 3.45 -2.74
N THR A 53 -6.06 3.28 -1.50
CA THR A 53 -6.81 2.58 -0.47
C THR A 53 -8.11 3.30 -0.15
N LEU A 54 -8.09 4.63 0.00
CA LEU A 54 -9.30 5.43 0.20
C LEU A 54 -10.25 5.34 -1.00
N GLN A 55 -9.73 5.33 -2.23
CA GLN A 55 -10.54 5.16 -3.45
C GLN A 55 -11.22 3.78 -3.49
N ARG A 56 -10.53 2.70 -3.08
CA ARG A 56 -11.11 1.35 -2.99
C ARG A 56 -12.17 1.22 -1.90
N LEU A 57 -12.02 1.96 -0.80
CA LEU A 57 -12.99 1.99 0.30
C LEU A 57 -14.18 2.91 -0.01
N ASN A 58 -14.09 3.75 -1.04
CA ASN A 58 -15.15 4.67 -1.41
C ASN A 58 -16.31 3.92 -2.10
N PRO A 59 -17.52 3.90 -1.50
CA PRO A 59 -18.68 3.21 -2.06
C PRO A 59 -19.25 3.86 -3.34
N LYS A 60 -18.75 5.03 -3.75
CA LYS A 60 -19.19 5.75 -4.96
C LYS A 60 -18.53 5.27 -6.25
N THR A 61 -17.54 4.38 -6.19
CA THR A 61 -16.99 3.73 -7.40
C THR A 61 -18.00 2.67 -7.85
N ARG A 62 -19.04 3.16 -8.53
CA ARG A 62 -20.13 2.41 -9.16
C ARG A 62 -19.53 1.28 -9.99
N ALA A 63 -20.13 0.09 -9.91
CA ALA A 63 -19.80 -1.03 -10.77
C ALA A 63 -19.73 -0.55 -12.23
N PRO A 64 -18.70 -0.96 -13.02
CA PRO A 64 -18.74 -0.72 -14.46
C PRO A 64 -20.00 -1.39 -15.01
N GLU A 65 -20.76 -0.61 -15.78
CA GLU A 65 -21.99 -1.03 -16.47
C GLU A 65 -21.69 -2.08 -17.55
#